data_AF-A0A436BPM6-F1
#
_entry.id   AF-A0A436BPM6-F1
#
_cell.length_a   1.000
_cell.length_b   1.000
_cell.length_c   1.000
_cell.angle_alpha   90.00
_cell.angle_beta   90.00
_cell.angle_gamma   90.00
#
_symmetry.space_group_name_H-M   'P 1'
#
loop_
_entity.id
_entity.type
_entity.pdbx_description
1 polymer ?
#
loop_
_entity_poly.entity_id
_entity_poly.type
_entity_poly.pdbx_seq_one_letter_code
_entity_poly.pdbx_strand_id
1 'polypeptide(L)'
;VIISGVLFGAFAGFTYWFPKAFGFRLHEGWGKAAFWVTLAGYILVFVPLYIVGLLGMTRRLQHIDMDLWAPWLVVAVFGVLVMIAGAALQIMQLAVSIRHRDKLRDETGDPWDGRSLEWSTSSPPPVFNYARLPYVEDEEPYWRIKQRAREEKRPGAEEGYEPIEMPRNSPTGFVTAFFSTLIGFALIWHIWWLAIVGFIGAYATFVVFAWRDHGDYEIPAEEVARIDDDHKAAQSARLRRWERPA
;
A
#
# COMPACT_ATOMS: atom_id res chain seq x y z
N VAL A 1 -20.37 -7.05 1.73
CA VAL A 1 -19.99 -5.76 1.11
C VAL A 1 -18.70 -5.22 1.69
N ILE A 2 -18.62 -4.88 2.98
CA ILE A 2 -17.37 -4.31 3.55
C ILE A 2 -16.22 -5.32 3.51
N ILE A 3 -16.38 -6.52 4.07
CA ILE A 3 -15.29 -7.51 4.07
C ILE A 3 -15.01 -8.01 2.64
N SER A 4 -16.05 -8.47 1.94
CA SER A 4 -15.92 -9.03 0.60
C SER A 4 -15.43 -8.05 -0.47
N GLY A 5 -15.71 -6.75 -0.32
CA GLY A 5 -15.34 -5.71 -1.28
C GLY A 5 -14.14 -4.90 -0.82
N VAL A 6 -14.26 -4.25 0.35
CA VAL A 6 -13.22 -3.34 0.86
C VAL A 6 -12.01 -4.11 1.36
N LEU A 7 -12.20 -5.09 2.25
CA LEU A 7 -11.05 -5.79 2.86
C LEU A 7 -10.32 -6.67 1.84
N PHE A 8 -11.04 -7.43 1.01
CA PHE A 8 -10.41 -8.20 -0.07
C PHE A 8 -9.79 -7.31 -1.14
N GLY A 9 -10.40 -6.17 -1.49
CA GLY A 9 -9.79 -5.17 -2.36
C GLY A 9 -8.49 -4.59 -1.77
N ALA A 10 -8.48 -4.30 -0.46
CA ALA A 10 -7.29 -3.84 0.23
C ALA A 10 -6.17 -4.90 0.23
N PHE A 11 -6.49 -6.19 0.41
CA PHE A 11 -5.49 -7.26 0.31
C PHE A 11 -4.98 -7.49 -1.11
N ALA A 12 -5.85 -7.31 -2.11
CA ALA A 12 -5.44 -7.34 -3.52
C ALA A 12 -4.46 -6.21 -3.82
N GLY A 13 -4.78 -4.97 -3.42
CA GLY A 13 -3.88 -3.82 -3.56
C GLY A 13 -2.59 -3.99 -2.77
N PHE A 14 -2.66 -4.48 -1.54
CA PHE A 14 -1.50 -4.82 -0.72
C PHE A 14 -0.58 -5.77 -1.47
N THR A 15 -1.09 -6.88 -2.01
CA THR A 15 -0.27 -7.87 -2.73
C THR A 15 0.27 -7.32 -4.05
N TYR A 16 -0.53 -6.54 -4.77
CA TYR A 16 -0.17 -5.98 -6.06
C TYR A 16 0.94 -4.93 -5.95
N TRP A 17 0.81 -3.94 -5.06
CA TRP A 17 1.78 -2.85 -4.90
C TRP A 17 2.87 -3.10 -3.86
N PHE A 18 2.86 -4.24 -3.14
CA PHE A 18 3.92 -4.58 -2.19
C PHE A 18 5.35 -4.46 -2.78
N PRO A 19 5.64 -4.99 -3.98
CA PRO A 19 6.98 -4.90 -4.54
C PRO A 19 7.37 -3.46 -4.88
N LYS A 20 6.40 -2.64 -5.29
CA LYS A 20 6.64 -1.24 -5.61
C LYS A 20 7.03 -0.44 -4.35
N ALA A 21 6.46 -0.76 -3.20
CA ALA A 21 6.78 -0.10 -1.93
C ALA A 21 8.09 -0.60 -1.30
N PHE A 22 8.39 -1.90 -1.38
CA PHE A 22 9.47 -2.52 -0.59
C PHE A 22 10.59 -3.16 -1.41
N GLY A 23 10.46 -3.24 -2.74
CA GLY A 23 11.49 -3.79 -3.64
C GLY A 23 11.53 -5.32 -3.74
N PHE A 24 10.57 -6.05 -3.17
CA PHE A 24 10.48 -7.51 -3.29
C PHE A 24 9.03 -8.00 -3.27
N ARG A 25 8.76 -9.15 -3.87
CA ARG A 25 7.43 -9.76 -3.92
C ARG A 25 7.08 -10.51 -2.64
N LEU A 26 5.78 -10.61 -2.38
CA LEU A 26 5.28 -11.52 -1.35
C LEU A 26 5.33 -12.97 -1.82
N HIS A 27 5.46 -13.89 -0.86
CA HIS A 27 5.48 -15.32 -1.12
C HIS A 27 4.09 -15.81 -1.57
N GLU A 28 4.01 -16.30 -2.81
CA GLU A 28 2.75 -16.67 -3.46
C GLU A 28 2.00 -17.81 -2.75
N GLY A 29 2.72 -18.86 -2.32
CA GLY A 29 2.11 -20.02 -1.65
C GLY A 29 1.35 -19.65 -0.37
N TRP A 30 1.99 -18.91 0.53
CA TRP A 30 1.36 -18.40 1.76
C TRP A 30 0.23 -17.42 1.47
N GLY A 31 0.35 -16.57 0.44
CA GLY A 31 -0.73 -15.67 0.02
C GLY A 31 -1.98 -16.40 -0.44
N LYS A 32 -1.83 -17.43 -1.28
CA LYS A 32 -2.95 -18.29 -1.71
C LYS A 32 -3.59 -19.01 -0.53
N ALA A 33 -2.79 -19.53 0.40
CA ALA A 33 -3.30 -20.18 1.61
C ALA A 33 -4.09 -19.19 2.47
N ALA A 34 -3.55 -17.99 2.73
CA ALA A 34 -4.24 -16.94 3.47
C ALA A 34 -5.57 -16.55 2.81
N PHE A 35 -5.59 -16.37 1.48
CA PHE A 35 -6.81 -16.08 0.73
C PHE A 35 -7.89 -17.15 0.90
N TRP A 36 -7.57 -18.41 0.61
CA TRP A 36 -8.56 -19.49 0.65
C TRP A 36 -9.11 -19.75 2.05
N VAL A 37 -8.24 -19.72 3.06
CA VAL A 37 -8.67 -19.90 4.46
C VAL A 37 -9.54 -18.72 4.91
N THR A 38 -9.17 -17.49 4.57
CA THR A 38 -9.97 -16.31 4.92
C THR A 38 -11.32 -16.32 4.20
N LEU A 39 -11.36 -16.72 2.92
CA LEU A 39 -12.59 -16.83 2.15
C LEU A 39 -13.52 -17.91 2.72
N ALA A 40 -12.99 -19.08 3.06
CA ALA A 40 -13.76 -20.14 3.70
C ALA A 40 -14.33 -19.69 5.05
N GLY A 41 -13.51 -19.04 5.89
CA GLY A 41 -13.95 -18.45 7.15
C GLY A 41 -15.04 -17.39 6.94
N TYR A 42 -14.88 -16.50 5.96
CA TYR A 42 -15.89 -15.49 5.61
C TYR A 42 -17.24 -16.14 5.27
N ILE A 43 -17.26 -17.19 4.43
CA ILE A 43 -18.51 -17.90 4.10
C ILE A 43 -19.11 -18.54 5.35
N LEU A 44 -18.30 -19.22 6.17
CA LEU A 44 -18.74 -19.86 7.41
C LEU A 44 -19.27 -18.88 8.45
N VAL A 45 -18.79 -17.63 8.49
CA VAL A 45 -19.33 -16.60 9.37
C VAL A 45 -20.63 -16.05 8.81
N PHE A 46 -20.61 -15.53 7.58
CA PHE A 46 -21.68 -14.65 7.11
C PHE A 46 -22.88 -15.39 6.54
N VAL A 47 -22.71 -16.61 5.97
CA VAL A 47 -23.86 -17.39 5.48
C VAL A 47 -24.79 -17.80 6.63
N PRO A 48 -24.32 -18.36 7.76
CA PRO A 48 -25.18 -18.64 8.90
C PRO A 48 -25.86 -17.39 9.46
N LEU A 49 -25.17 -16.24 9.45
CA LEU A 49 -25.76 -14.98 9.90
C LEU A 49 -26.92 -14.50 9.01
N TYR A 50 -26.87 -14.76 7.70
CA TYR A 50 -28.04 -14.54 6.84
C TYR A 50 -29.19 -15.47 7.20
N ILE A 51 -28.90 -16.74 7.48
CA ILE A 51 -29.92 -17.74 7.85
C ILE A 51 -30.62 -17.32 9.15
N VAL A 52 -29.88 -17.03 10.22
CA VAL A 52 -30.52 -16.63 11.51
C VAL A 52 -31.25 -15.29 11.39
N GLY A 53 -30.78 -14.37 10.54
CA GLY A 53 -31.49 -13.14 10.24
C GLY A 53 -32.85 -13.41 9.59
N LEU A 54 -32.93 -14.37 8.66
CA LEU A 54 -34.20 -14.82 8.05
C LEU A 54 -35.08 -15.60 9.04
N LEU A 55 -34.49 -16.27 10.04
CA LEU A 55 -35.20 -16.90 11.15
C LEU A 55 -35.68 -15.90 12.22
N GLY A 56 -35.51 -14.59 11.99
CA GLY A 56 -36.02 -13.53 12.85
C GLY A 56 -35.09 -13.07 13.98
N MET A 57 -33.83 -13.53 14.01
CA MET A 57 -32.86 -13.04 14.99
C MET A 57 -32.54 -11.56 14.73
N THR A 58 -32.82 -10.71 15.73
CA THR A 58 -32.54 -9.26 15.63
C THR A 58 -31.10 -8.93 16.03
N ARG A 59 -30.63 -7.75 15.63
CA ARG A 59 -29.26 -7.29 15.91
C ARG A 59 -29.08 -6.89 17.38
N ARG A 60 -27.85 -7.03 17.89
CA ARG A 60 -27.39 -6.53 19.21
C ARG A 60 -28.04 -7.22 20.42
N LEU A 61 -28.49 -8.45 20.25
CA LEU A 61 -28.84 -9.31 21.38
C LEU A 61 -27.59 -9.76 22.13
N GLN A 62 -27.70 -9.87 23.45
CA GLN A 62 -26.59 -10.29 24.33
C GLN A 62 -26.72 -11.76 24.77
N HIS A 63 -27.83 -12.42 24.42
CA HIS A 63 -28.14 -13.81 24.73
C HIS A 63 -28.88 -14.45 23.54
N ILE A 64 -29.00 -15.77 23.57
CA ILE A 64 -29.69 -16.55 22.54
C ILE A 64 -31.10 -16.87 23.08
N ASP A 65 -32.12 -16.24 22.51
CA ASP A 65 -33.52 -16.40 22.97
C ASP A 65 -34.21 -17.65 22.42
N MET A 66 -33.72 -18.19 21.30
CA MET A 66 -34.31 -19.35 20.63
C MET A 66 -33.25 -20.41 20.33
N ASP A 67 -33.53 -21.65 20.74
CA ASP A 67 -32.63 -22.80 20.54
C ASP A 67 -32.30 -23.05 19.06
N LEU A 68 -33.22 -22.71 18.14
CA LEU A 68 -33.03 -22.87 16.70
C LEU A 68 -31.86 -22.03 16.14
N TRP A 69 -31.51 -20.91 16.79
CA TRP A 69 -30.41 -20.06 16.34
C TRP A 69 -29.03 -20.60 16.76
N ALA A 70 -28.97 -21.36 17.86
CA ALA A 70 -27.72 -21.76 18.48
C ALA A 70 -26.78 -22.54 17.54
N PRO A 71 -27.23 -23.56 16.76
CA PRO A 71 -26.35 -24.30 15.86
C PRO A 71 -25.68 -23.41 14.80
N TRP A 72 -26.44 -22.47 14.21
CA TRP A 72 -25.93 -21.54 13.19
C TRP A 72 -24.92 -20.55 13.77
N LEU A 73 -25.15 -20.08 14.99
CA LEU A 73 -24.21 -19.21 15.70
C LEU A 73 -22.91 -19.96 16.05
N VAL A 74 -22.98 -21.24 16.41
CA VAL A 74 -21.78 -22.07 16.62
C VAL A 74 -20.96 -22.21 15.33
N VAL A 75 -21.62 -22.44 14.19
CA VAL A 75 -20.94 -22.48 12.88
C VAL A 75 -20.29 -21.12 12.58
N ALA A 76 -20.99 -20.02 12.84
CA ALA A 76 -20.44 -18.68 12.64
C ALA A 76 -19.19 -18.44 13.51
N VAL A 77 -19.22 -18.82 14.78
CA VAL A 77 -18.05 -18.73 15.68
C VAL A 77 -16.89 -19.57 15.17
N PHE A 78 -17.16 -20.79 14.69
CA PHE A 78 -16.13 -21.60 14.05
C PHE A 78 -15.53 -20.90 12.81
N GLY A 79 -16.38 -20.28 11.99
CA GLY A 79 -15.94 -19.44 10.87
C GLY A 79 -15.00 -18.31 11.30
N VAL A 80 -15.24 -17.68 12.46
CA VAL A 80 -14.35 -16.64 13.01
C VAL A 80 -12.97 -17.23 13.33
N LEU A 81 -12.89 -18.42 13.92
CA LEU A 81 -11.61 -19.10 14.19
C LEU A 81 -10.86 -19.39 12.88
N VAL A 82 -11.56 -19.80 11.83
CA VAL A 82 -10.98 -20.01 10.50
C VAL A 82 -10.47 -18.67 9.92
N MET A 83 -11.20 -17.57 10.07
CA MET A 83 -10.71 -16.24 9.65
C MET A 83 -9.47 -15.79 10.42
N ILE A 84 -9.39 -16.05 11.74
CA ILE A 84 -8.19 -15.78 12.54
C ILE A 84 -7.00 -16.58 12.01
N ALA A 85 -7.19 -17.85 11.66
CA ALA A 85 -6.15 -18.66 11.03
C ALA A 85 -5.72 -18.06 9.68
N GLY A 86 -6.66 -17.58 8.86
CA GLY A 86 -6.37 -16.86 7.62
C GLY A 86 -5.52 -15.60 7.84
N ALA A 87 -5.84 -14.80 8.86
CA ALA A 87 -5.03 -13.64 9.23
C ALA A 87 -3.63 -14.02 9.72
N ALA A 88 -3.50 -15.11 10.49
CA ALA A 88 -2.21 -15.63 10.91
C ALA A 88 -1.35 -16.09 9.71
N LEU A 89 -1.97 -16.72 8.69
CA LEU A 89 -1.29 -17.07 7.44
C LEU A 89 -0.83 -15.82 6.67
N GLN A 90 -1.61 -14.74 6.68
CA GLN A 90 -1.23 -13.47 6.07
C GLN A 90 0.00 -12.84 6.77
N ILE A 91 0.06 -12.90 8.10
CA ILE A 91 1.23 -12.46 8.88
C ILE A 91 2.44 -13.35 8.58
N MET A 92 2.23 -14.67 8.50
CA MET A 92 3.28 -15.62 8.13
C MET A 92 3.82 -15.36 6.72
N GLN A 93 2.95 -15.05 5.75
CA GLN A 93 3.34 -14.66 4.40
C GLN A 93 4.33 -13.49 4.46
N LEU A 94 4.00 -12.44 5.22
CA LEU A 94 4.85 -11.27 5.37
C LEU A 94 6.21 -11.64 6.01
N ALA A 95 6.20 -12.37 7.12
CA ALA A 95 7.42 -12.78 7.81
C ALA A 95 8.35 -13.63 6.92
N VAL A 96 7.79 -14.61 6.20
CA VAL A 96 8.54 -15.46 5.26
C VAL A 96 9.06 -14.65 4.08
N SER A 97 8.28 -13.69 3.57
CA SER A 97 8.68 -12.84 2.44
C SER A 97 9.83 -11.91 2.83
N ILE A 98 9.78 -11.30 4.02
CA ILE A 98 10.87 -10.47 4.55
C ILE A 98 12.13 -11.32 4.74
N ARG A 99 12.00 -12.53 5.29
CA ARG A 99 13.13 -13.46 5.48
C ARG A 99 13.79 -13.86 4.16
N HIS A 100 13.02 -13.98 3.08
CA HIS A 100 13.49 -14.38 1.75
C HIS A 100 13.54 -13.23 0.74
N ARG A 101 13.62 -11.98 1.22
CA ARG A 101 13.53 -10.76 0.38
C ARG A 101 14.53 -10.76 -0.78
N ASP A 102 15.74 -11.27 -0.56
CA ASP A 102 16.79 -11.26 -1.58
C ASP A 102 16.46 -12.18 -2.76
N LYS A 103 15.73 -13.29 -2.50
CA LYS A 103 15.26 -14.21 -3.54
C LYS A 103 14.00 -13.71 -4.25
N LEU A 104 13.22 -12.88 -3.58
CA LEU A 104 11.94 -12.35 -4.06
C LEU A 104 12.07 -10.93 -4.64
N ARG A 105 13.30 -10.41 -4.71
CA ARG A 105 13.60 -9.04 -5.12
C ARG A 105 13.03 -8.74 -6.51
N ASP A 106 12.45 -7.56 -6.65
CA ASP A 106 12.12 -6.98 -7.94
C ASP A 106 13.36 -6.25 -8.47
N GLU A 107 13.95 -6.78 -9.54
CA GLU A 107 15.17 -6.23 -10.14
C GLU A 107 14.86 -5.19 -11.23
N THR A 108 13.61 -5.02 -11.67
CA THR A 108 13.30 -4.16 -12.83
C THR A 108 12.29 -3.07 -12.61
N GLY A 109 11.57 -3.10 -11.47
CA GLY A 109 10.49 -2.15 -11.24
C GLY A 109 9.14 -2.59 -11.79
N ASP A 110 9.11 -3.68 -12.57
CA ASP A 110 7.92 -4.27 -13.19
C ASP A 110 7.89 -5.80 -12.96
N PRO A 111 7.36 -6.24 -11.80
CA PRO A 111 7.26 -7.66 -11.46
C PRO A 111 6.07 -8.36 -12.13
N TRP A 112 5.09 -7.60 -12.64
CA TRP A 112 3.80 -8.11 -13.12
C TRP A 112 3.57 -7.93 -14.62
N ASP A 113 4.53 -7.35 -15.36
CA ASP A 113 4.33 -6.86 -16.73
C ASP A 113 3.18 -5.83 -16.80
N GLY A 114 3.18 -4.89 -15.85
CA GLY A 114 2.15 -3.87 -15.65
C GLY A 114 2.02 -2.89 -16.82
N ARG A 115 0.90 -2.17 -16.88
CA ARG A 115 0.53 -1.32 -18.05
C ARG A 115 0.56 0.18 -17.78
N SER A 116 0.50 0.54 -16.51
CA SER A 116 0.42 1.90 -15.98
C SER A 116 1.81 2.41 -15.55
N LEU A 117 1.95 3.73 -15.39
CA LEU A 117 3.24 4.40 -15.19
C LEU A 117 3.94 4.05 -13.88
N GLU A 118 3.24 3.58 -12.86
CA GLU A 118 3.91 3.18 -11.62
C GLU A 118 4.89 2.03 -11.85
N TRP A 119 4.70 1.23 -12.89
CA TRP A 119 5.57 0.12 -13.26
C TRP A 119 6.74 0.52 -14.16
N SER A 120 6.83 1.79 -14.59
CA SER A 120 7.99 2.29 -15.34
C SER A 120 9.15 2.73 -14.43
N THR A 121 8.89 3.01 -13.16
CA THR A 121 9.90 3.41 -12.16
C THR A 121 10.58 2.19 -11.52
N SER A 122 11.69 2.41 -10.82
CA SER A 122 12.31 1.40 -9.97
C SER A 122 11.37 0.94 -8.82
N SER A 123 11.74 -0.14 -8.16
CA SER A 123 11.07 -0.69 -6.97
C SER A 123 12.10 -0.84 -5.83
N PRO A 124 12.05 -0.01 -4.77
CA PRO A 124 11.17 1.15 -4.59
C PRO A 124 11.48 2.31 -5.56
N PRO A 125 10.52 3.23 -5.80
CA PRO A 125 10.74 4.39 -6.64
C PRO A 125 11.76 5.36 -5.99
N PRO A 126 12.49 6.15 -6.80
CA PRO A 126 13.33 7.20 -6.27
C PRO A 126 12.47 8.30 -5.63
N VAL A 127 13.07 9.15 -4.80
CA VAL A 127 12.35 10.20 -4.05
C VAL A 127 11.60 11.17 -4.97
N PHE A 128 12.07 11.38 -6.20
CA PHE A 128 11.46 12.24 -7.21
C PHE A 128 10.48 11.50 -8.15
N ASN A 129 10.25 10.20 -7.94
CA ASN A 129 9.45 9.29 -8.78
C ASN A 129 9.97 9.12 -10.23
N TYR A 130 9.93 10.17 -11.03
CA TYR A 130 10.32 10.17 -12.44
C TYR A 130 11.44 11.19 -12.69
N ALA A 131 12.53 10.76 -13.31
CA ALA A 131 13.63 11.67 -13.69
C ALA A 131 13.20 12.69 -14.75
N ARG A 132 12.19 12.34 -15.56
CA ARG A 132 11.53 13.21 -16.53
C ARG A 132 10.04 12.95 -16.52
N LEU A 133 9.25 13.96 -16.84
CA LEU A 133 7.81 13.80 -16.95
C LEU A 133 7.48 12.87 -18.13
N PRO A 134 6.77 11.75 -17.90
CA PRO A 134 6.41 10.83 -18.97
C PRO A 134 5.37 11.47 -19.89
N TYR A 135 5.54 11.30 -21.19
CA TYR A 135 4.54 11.69 -22.17
C TYR A 135 3.42 10.62 -22.24
N VAL A 136 2.17 11.05 -22.01
CA VAL A 136 1.00 10.17 -21.92
C VAL A 136 0.08 10.41 -23.12
N GLU A 137 -0.07 9.40 -23.97
CA GLU A 137 -0.94 9.45 -25.15
C GLU A 137 -2.28 8.70 -24.94
N ASP A 138 -2.26 7.62 -24.16
CA ASP A 138 -3.38 6.67 -24.00
C ASP A 138 -3.57 6.29 -22.50
N GLU A 139 -4.63 5.55 -22.18
CA GLU A 139 -4.92 5.03 -20.83
C GLU A 139 -3.87 4.04 -20.31
N GLU A 140 -3.12 3.39 -21.21
CA GLU A 140 -2.07 2.40 -20.89
C GLU A 140 -0.68 2.90 -21.34
N PRO A 141 -0.18 4.01 -20.78
CA PRO A 141 1.00 4.71 -21.30
C PRO A 141 2.26 3.86 -21.22
N TYR A 142 2.45 3.10 -20.14
CA TYR A 142 3.65 2.27 -20.00
C TYR A 142 3.63 1.05 -20.94
N TRP A 143 2.44 0.53 -21.26
CA TRP A 143 2.30 -0.52 -22.27
C TRP A 143 2.74 -0.04 -23.65
N ARG A 144 2.32 1.17 -24.04
CA ARG A 144 2.74 1.79 -25.31
C ARG A 144 4.24 2.07 -25.35
N ILE A 145 4.81 2.59 -24.25
CA ILE A 145 6.26 2.81 -24.12
C ILE A 145 7.02 1.50 -24.33
N LYS A 146 6.56 0.39 -23.71
CA LYS A 146 7.17 -0.93 -23.91
C LYS A 146 7.09 -1.42 -25.35
N GLN A 147 5.97 -1.20 -26.05
CA GLN A 147 5.82 -1.57 -27.46
C GLN A 147 6.79 -0.80 -28.36
N ARG A 148 6.84 0.53 -28.23
CA ARG A 148 7.78 1.36 -29.01
C ARG A 148 9.24 0.99 -28.75
N ALA A 149 9.61 0.80 -27.48
CA ALA A 149 10.97 0.38 -27.14
C ALA A 149 11.36 -0.98 -27.77
N ARG A 150 10.41 -1.92 -27.95
CA ARG A 150 10.62 -3.18 -28.65
C ARG A 150 10.77 -3.00 -30.16
N GLU A 151 9.95 -2.15 -30.76
CA GLU A 151 9.97 -1.85 -32.20
C GLU A 151 11.25 -1.12 -32.62
N GLU A 152 11.66 -0.12 -31.84
CA GLU A 152 12.79 0.76 -32.14
C GLU A 152 14.16 0.15 -31.75
N LYS A 153 14.17 -0.98 -31.02
CA LYS A 153 15.38 -1.64 -30.45
C LYS A 153 16.34 -0.69 -29.74
N ARG A 154 15.84 0.46 -29.30
CA ARG A 154 16.58 1.46 -28.53
C ARG A 154 15.78 1.75 -27.27
N PRO A 155 16.34 1.52 -26.07
CA PRO A 155 15.84 2.26 -24.91
C PRO A 155 16.12 3.74 -25.19
N GLY A 156 15.08 4.58 -25.17
CA GLY A 156 15.20 6.01 -25.44
C GLY A 156 16.29 6.64 -24.58
N ALA A 157 17.45 6.89 -25.20
CA ALA A 157 18.55 7.64 -24.61
C ALA A 157 18.24 9.11 -24.88
N GLU A 158 17.40 9.70 -24.04
CA GLU A 158 17.11 11.12 -24.11
C GLU A 158 18.15 11.90 -23.30
N GLU A 159 18.90 12.76 -24.00
CA GLU A 159 20.01 13.55 -23.47
C GLU A 159 19.49 14.73 -22.62
N GLY A 160 20.17 15.03 -21.49
CA GLY A 160 19.96 16.24 -20.69
C GLY A 160 18.99 16.12 -19.51
N TYR A 161 19.46 15.63 -18.37
CA TYR A 161 18.71 15.67 -17.11
C TYR A 161 18.69 17.09 -16.54
N GLU A 162 17.59 17.46 -15.89
CA GLU A 162 17.45 18.73 -15.18
C GLU A 162 17.49 18.48 -13.67
N PRO A 163 17.97 19.46 -12.88
CA PRO A 163 17.83 19.39 -11.44
C PRO A 163 16.35 19.36 -11.02
N ILE A 164 16.05 18.63 -9.94
CA ILE A 164 14.67 18.46 -9.43
C ILE A 164 14.54 19.09 -8.06
N GLU A 165 13.61 20.02 -7.90
CA GLU A 165 13.24 20.61 -6.61
C GLU A 165 12.36 19.65 -5.79
N MET A 166 12.70 19.48 -4.51
CA MET A 166 12.05 18.55 -3.60
C MET A 166 11.68 19.21 -2.26
N PRO A 167 10.47 18.93 -1.74
CA PRO A 167 10.03 19.49 -0.48
C PRO A 167 10.83 18.93 0.70
N ARG A 168 11.11 19.77 1.69
CA ARG A 168 11.75 19.33 2.94
C ARG A 168 10.75 18.72 3.92
N ASN A 169 11.20 17.72 4.67
CA ASN A 169 10.45 17.18 5.79
C ASN A 169 10.15 18.26 6.84
N SER A 170 8.92 18.27 7.35
CA SER A 170 8.49 19.20 8.40
C SER A 170 7.79 18.46 9.55
N PRO A 171 8.15 18.71 10.81
CA PRO A 171 7.48 18.12 11.96
C PRO A 171 6.11 18.76 12.24
N THR A 172 5.75 19.86 11.56
CA THR A 172 4.51 20.63 11.78
C THR A 172 3.28 19.74 11.83
N GLY A 173 3.13 18.80 10.90
CA GLY A 173 1.98 17.88 10.89
C GLY A 173 1.87 17.03 12.15
N PHE A 174 2.99 16.48 12.61
CA PHE A 174 3.05 15.66 13.84
C PHE A 174 2.73 16.48 15.10
N VAL A 175 3.31 17.68 15.21
CA VAL A 175 3.08 18.57 16.37
C VAL A 175 1.63 19.04 16.41
N THR A 176 1.06 19.42 15.26
CA THR A 176 -0.35 19.81 15.17
C THR A 176 -1.28 18.63 15.52
N ALA A 177 -0.96 17.42 15.08
CA ALA A 177 -1.72 16.21 15.45
C ALA A 177 -1.67 15.93 16.97
N PHE A 178 -0.51 16.12 17.61
CA PHE A 178 -0.35 16.00 19.06
C PHE A 178 -1.28 16.98 19.80
N PHE A 179 -1.24 18.27 19.45
CA PHE A 179 -2.12 19.26 20.06
C PHE A 179 -3.60 19.01 19.75
N SER A 180 -3.94 18.56 18.54
CA SER A 180 -5.31 18.20 18.18
C SER A 180 -5.82 17.03 19.03
N THR A 181 -4.95 16.06 19.33
CA THR A 181 -5.25 14.94 20.23
C THR A 181 -5.46 15.42 21.66
N LEU A 182 -4.63 16.35 22.15
CA LEU A 182 -4.81 16.96 23.46
C LEU A 182 -6.14 17.71 23.58
N ILE A 183 -6.52 18.48 22.54
CA ILE A 183 -7.82 19.16 22.50
C ILE A 183 -8.95 18.13 22.57
N GLY A 184 -8.91 17.09 21.73
CA GLY A 184 -9.92 16.03 21.74
C GLY A 184 -10.07 15.35 23.09
N PHE A 185 -8.95 14.95 23.71
CA PHE A 185 -8.93 14.39 25.05
C PHE A 185 -9.50 15.37 26.09
N ALA A 186 -9.06 16.62 26.08
CA ALA A 186 -9.51 17.63 27.02
C ALA A 186 -11.02 17.90 26.93
N LEU A 187 -11.57 17.96 25.71
CA LEU A 187 -13.00 18.18 25.49
C LEU A 187 -13.85 16.99 25.97
N ILE A 188 -13.39 15.75 25.78
CA ILE A 188 -14.07 14.55 26.30
C ILE A 188 -14.18 14.59 27.83
N TRP A 189 -13.13 15.05 28.52
CA TRP A 189 -13.04 15.07 29.97
C TRP A 189 -13.39 16.43 30.60
N HIS A 190 -13.92 17.38 29.83
CA HIS A 190 -14.25 18.74 30.27
C HIS A 190 -13.07 19.51 30.92
N ILE A 191 -11.83 19.23 30.52
CA ILE A 191 -10.61 19.87 31.02
C ILE A 191 -10.33 21.14 30.21
N TRP A 192 -11.07 22.22 30.47
CA TRP A 192 -11.08 23.42 29.63
C TRP A 192 -9.71 24.11 29.49
N TRP A 193 -8.92 24.17 30.56
CA TRP A 193 -7.58 24.79 30.49
C TRP A 193 -6.67 24.04 29.50
N LEU A 194 -6.77 22.70 29.45
CA LEU A 194 -5.96 21.87 28.57
C LEU A 194 -6.44 22.00 27.11
N ALA A 195 -7.74 22.15 26.89
CA ALA A 195 -8.28 22.44 25.57
C ALA A 195 -7.77 23.79 25.04
N ILE A 196 -7.72 24.81 25.89
CA ILE A 196 -7.15 26.13 25.55
C ILE A 196 -5.66 26.02 25.24
N VAL A 197 -4.88 25.33 26.08
CA VAL A 197 -3.44 25.09 25.85
C VAL A 197 -3.22 24.34 24.54
N GLY A 198 -4.02 23.30 24.26
CA GLY A 198 -3.97 22.56 23.01
C GLY A 198 -4.25 23.44 21.79
N PHE A 199 -5.29 24.28 21.88
CA PHE A 199 -5.62 25.22 20.80
C PHE A 199 -4.51 26.24 20.55
N ILE A 200 -3.98 26.84 21.62
CA ILE A 200 -2.85 27.77 21.53
C ILE A 200 -1.63 27.08 20.93
N GLY A 201 -1.33 25.84 21.33
CA GLY A 201 -0.21 25.07 20.80
C GLY A 201 -0.34 24.74 19.31
N ALA A 202 -1.53 24.32 18.87
CA ALA A 202 -1.81 24.09 17.46
C ALA A 202 -1.72 25.39 16.64
N TYR A 203 -2.28 26.49 17.16
CA TYR A 203 -2.21 27.80 16.51
C TYR A 203 -0.77 28.33 16.42
N ALA A 204 0.00 28.25 17.50
CA ALA A 204 1.42 28.62 17.50
C ALA A 204 2.23 27.79 16.50
N THR A 205 1.95 26.48 16.40
CA THR A 205 2.59 25.59 15.42
C THR A 205 2.29 26.04 13.99
N PHE A 206 1.05 26.44 13.71
CA PHE A 206 0.66 27.02 12.43
C PHE A 206 1.38 28.35 12.15
N VAL A 207 1.45 29.26 13.12
CA VAL A 207 2.15 30.55 12.97
C VAL A 207 3.64 30.35 12.68
N VAL A 208 4.31 29.48 13.43
CA VAL A 208 5.73 29.13 13.20
C VAL A 208 5.95 28.54 11.81
N PHE A 209 5.03 27.69 11.35
CA PHE A 209 5.09 27.14 9.99
C PHE A 209 4.85 28.21 8.91
N ALA A 210 3.89 29.12 9.12
CA ALA A 210 3.58 30.19 8.18
C ALA A 210 4.72 31.20 8.02
N TRP A 211 5.55 31.39 9.05
CA TRP A 211 6.74 32.25 9.02
C TRP A 211 8.03 31.49 8.74
N ARG A 212 7.94 30.26 8.22
CA ARG A 212 9.13 29.46 7.90
C ARG A 212 9.77 29.94 6.60
N ASP A 213 10.91 30.61 6.70
CA ASP A 213 11.71 31.04 5.53
C ASP A 213 12.67 29.95 4.98
N HIS A 214 12.35 28.68 5.21
CA HIS A 214 13.16 27.57 4.70
C HIS A 214 12.55 27.06 3.39
N GLY A 215 13.28 27.26 2.30
CA GLY A 215 12.93 26.77 0.97
C GLY A 215 13.16 25.27 0.80
N ASP A 216 12.76 24.81 -0.38
CA ASP A 216 12.95 23.44 -0.82
C ASP A 216 14.44 23.14 -1.08
N TYR A 217 14.76 21.86 -1.31
CA TYR A 217 16.13 21.46 -1.67
C TYR A 217 16.14 20.90 -3.09
N GLU A 218 17.27 21.00 -3.76
CA GLU A 218 17.41 20.60 -5.15
C GLU A 218 18.28 19.34 -5.24
N ILE A 219 17.84 18.36 -6.01
CA ILE A 219 18.63 17.19 -6.36
C ILE A 219 19.39 17.51 -7.65
N PRO A 220 20.75 17.51 -7.65
CA PRO A 220 21.52 17.84 -8.83
C PRO A 220 21.23 16.90 -10.00
N ALA A 221 21.27 17.44 -11.23
CA ALA A 221 20.99 16.66 -12.44
C ALA A 221 21.90 15.43 -12.61
N GLU A 222 23.15 15.50 -12.13
CA GLU A 222 24.09 14.38 -12.14
C GLU A 222 23.63 13.21 -11.25
N GLU A 223 23.02 13.52 -10.10
CA GLU A 223 22.47 12.51 -9.20
C GLU A 223 21.20 11.88 -9.77
N VAL A 224 20.33 12.71 -10.37
CA VAL A 224 19.14 12.22 -11.09
C VAL A 224 19.56 11.27 -12.23
N ALA A 225 20.56 11.68 -13.02
CA ALA A 225 21.10 10.89 -14.12
C ALA A 225 21.62 9.54 -13.65
N ARG A 226 22.45 9.52 -12.60
CA ARG A 226 23.02 8.30 -12.03
C ARG A 226 21.93 7.31 -11.61
N ILE A 227 20.91 7.79 -10.90
CA ILE A 227 19.82 6.94 -10.39
C ILE A 227 18.98 6.36 -11.55
N ASP A 228 18.68 7.16 -12.56
CA ASP A 228 17.89 6.71 -13.71
C ASP A 228 18.69 5.74 -14.61
N ASP A 229 19.98 5.99 -14.81
CA ASP A 229 20.87 5.14 -15.59
C ASP A 229 21.09 3.77 -14.90
N ASP A 230 21.21 3.74 -13.56
CA ASP A 230 21.27 2.50 -12.78
C ASP A 230 20.01 1.63 -12.98
N HIS A 231 18.83 2.27 -13.00
CA HIS A 231 17.56 1.58 -13.26
C HIS A 231 17.47 1.05 -14.69
N LYS A 232 17.81 1.87 -15.69
CA LYS A 232 17.87 1.46 -17.11
C LYS A 232 18.84 0.30 -17.31
N ALA A 233 19.99 0.32 -16.64
CA ALA A 233 20.96 -0.75 -16.67
C ALA A 233 20.36 -2.05 -16.11
N ALA A 234 19.66 -2.00 -14.97
CA ALA A 234 18.98 -3.14 -14.38
C ALA A 234 17.89 -3.73 -15.29
N GLN A 235 17.09 -2.88 -15.95
CA GLN A 235 16.11 -3.31 -16.95
C GLN A 235 16.77 -4.02 -18.14
N SER A 236 17.84 -3.44 -18.69
CA SER A 236 18.56 -4.01 -19.84
C SER A 236 19.22 -5.36 -19.51
N ALA A 237 19.75 -5.53 -18.30
CA ALA A 237 20.35 -6.77 -17.84
C ALA A 237 19.34 -7.92 -17.77
N ARG A 238 18.08 -7.64 -17.37
CA ARG A 238 17.01 -8.65 -17.37
C ARG A 238 16.58 -9.03 -18.78
N LEU A 239 16.41 -8.06 -19.68
CA LEU A 239 16.05 -8.33 -21.08
C LEU A 239 17.07 -9.28 -21.74
N ARG A 240 18.37 -9.02 -21.54
CA ARG A 240 19.45 -9.92 -22.02
C ARG A 240 19.39 -11.33 -21.42
N ARG A 241 18.87 -11.50 -20.20
CA ARG A 241 18.69 -12.81 -19.57
C ARG A 241 17.54 -13.60 -20.21
N TRP A 242 16.52 -12.92 -20.74
CA TRP A 242 15.37 -13.54 -21.41
C TRP A 242 15.69 -13.94 -22.87
N GLU A 243 16.59 -13.22 -23.54
CA GLU A 243 17.01 -13.50 -24.91
C GLU A 243 18.03 -14.65 -25.03
N ARG A 244 18.61 -15.13 -23.91
CA ARG A 244 19.47 -16.31 -23.92
C ARG A 244 18.60 -17.57 -23.88
N PRO A 245 18.53 -18.37 -24.96
CA PRO A 245 17.93 -19.69 -24.88
C PRO A 245 18.70 -20.52 -23.84
N ALA A 246 17.97 -21.26 -23.01
CA ALA A 246 18.50 -22.21 -22.05
C ALA A 246 19.32 -23.32 -22.74
#